data_AF-A0A183FTI4-F1
#
_entry.id   AF-A0A183FTI4-F1
#
_cell.length_a   1.000
_cell.length_b   1.000
_cell.length_c   1.000
_cell.angle_alpha   90.00
_cell.angle_beta   90.00
_cell.angle_gamma   90.00
#
_symmetry.space_group_name_H-M   'P 1'
#
loop_
_entity.id
_entity.type
_entity.pdbx_description
1 polymer ?
#
loop_
_entity_poly.entity_id
_entity_poly.type
_entity_poly.pdbx_seq_one_letter_code
_entity_poly.pdbx_strand_id
1 'polypeptide(L)'
;MFFYCTSRDVIYCLVFSEITGLEAEHLLGRKPDILTPNGLNVVKFSALHEFQNLHALAKEKIHDFIRGHFYGNLNFDLDKTLYFFTAGRYEFTNKGGDFFIEALARLNYKLQPACFIVSTFVGETSEFDGRDKHLRVSLLLNYRHR
;
A
#
# COMPACT_ATOMS: atom_id res chain seq x y z
N MET A 1 -18.01 -3.47 0.44
CA MET A 1 -18.53 -3.65 -0.93
C MET A 1 -19.86 -2.92 -0.98
N PHE A 2 -19.87 -1.67 -1.48
CA PHE A 2 -21.09 -0.86 -1.53
C PHE A 2 -21.72 -1.03 -2.90
N PHE A 3 -22.73 -1.89 -2.97
CA PHE A 3 -23.64 -1.91 -4.11
C PHE A 3 -24.70 -0.84 -3.86
N TYR A 4 -24.77 0.19 -4.72
CA TYR A 4 -25.99 1.01 -4.84
C TYR A 4 -26.97 0.30 -5.80
N CYS A 5 -27.09 -1.00 -5.59
CA CYS A 5 -27.87 -1.96 -6.34
C CYS A 5 -28.29 -3.03 -5.32
N THR A 6 -29.01 -2.58 -4.30
CA THR A 6 -29.33 -3.38 -3.10
C THR A 6 -30.48 -4.35 -3.33
N SER A 7 -31.31 -4.10 -4.35
CA SER A 7 -32.42 -4.99 -4.76
C SER A 7 -32.72 -4.85 -6.25
N ARG A 8 -33.41 -5.86 -6.82
CA ARG A 8 -33.85 -5.86 -8.23
C ARG A 8 -34.88 -4.76 -8.53
N ASP A 9 -35.56 -4.27 -7.49
CA ASP A 9 -36.65 -3.30 -7.59
C ASP A 9 -36.17 -1.84 -7.72
N VAL A 10 -34.87 -1.59 -7.63
CA VAL A 10 -34.31 -0.24 -7.80
C VAL A 10 -34.36 0.15 -9.28
N ILE A 11 -34.80 1.38 -9.57
CA ILE A 11 -34.96 1.88 -10.94
C ILE A 11 -33.60 1.93 -11.66
N TYR A 12 -32.57 2.45 -11.01
CA TYR A 12 -31.20 2.54 -11.54
C TYR A 12 -30.22 1.75 -10.67
N CYS A 13 -29.39 0.91 -11.29
CA CYS A 13 -28.30 0.18 -10.63
C CYS A 13 -26.99 0.93 -10.86
N LEU A 14 -26.42 1.47 -9.77
CA LEU A 14 -25.17 2.25 -9.79
C LEU A 14 -24.05 1.45 -9.12
N VAL A 15 -22.88 1.42 -9.75
CA VAL A 15 -21.71 0.72 -9.22
C VAL A 15 -20.46 1.60 -9.33
N PHE A 16 -19.52 1.46 -8.38
CA PHE A 16 -18.35 2.33 -8.29
C PHE A 16 -17.14 1.87 -9.12
N SER A 17 -17.14 0.64 -9.63
CA SER A 17 -16.05 0.09 -10.45
C SER A 17 -16.54 -0.98 -11.42
N GLU A 18 -15.79 -1.20 -12.50
CA GLU A 18 -16.11 -2.23 -13.50
C GLU A 18 -16.09 -3.64 -12.92
N ILE A 19 -15.12 -3.94 -12.04
CA ILE A 19 -15.02 -5.25 -11.40
C ILE A 19 -16.25 -5.55 -10.55
N THR A 20 -16.72 -4.57 -9.78
CA THR A 20 -17.96 -4.72 -9.01
C THR A 20 -19.20 -4.78 -9.91
N GLY A 21 -19.12 -4.21 -11.12
CA GLY A 21 -20.16 -4.35 -12.14
C GLY A 21 -20.28 -5.78 -12.65
N LEU A 22 -19.15 -6.44 -12.90
CA LEU A 22 -19.10 -7.87 -13.26
C LEU A 22 -19.61 -8.75 -12.12
N GLU A 23 -19.25 -8.43 -10.88
CA GLU A 23 -19.76 -9.14 -9.70
C GLU A 23 -21.28 -8.98 -9.57
N ALA A 24 -21.83 -7.78 -9.77
CA ALA A 24 -23.27 -7.54 -9.77
C ALA A 24 -23.99 -8.33 -10.88
N GLU A 25 -23.42 -8.38 -12.08
CA GLU A 25 -24.04 -9.09 -13.20
C GLU A 25 -24.23 -10.58 -12.88
N HIS A 26 -23.20 -11.23 -12.32
CA HIS A 26 -23.25 -12.66 -12.01
C HIS A 26 -24.00 -12.96 -10.71
N LEU A 27 -23.88 -12.12 -9.68
CA LEU A 27 -24.48 -12.38 -8.37
C LEU A 27 -25.93 -11.90 -8.27
N LEU A 28 -26.25 -10.75 -8.86
CA LEU A 28 -27.58 -10.14 -8.77
C LEU A 28 -28.41 -10.39 -10.04
N GLY A 29 -27.78 -10.82 -11.14
CA GLY A 29 -28.43 -11.08 -12.42
C GLY A 29 -28.80 -9.80 -13.17
N ARG A 30 -28.14 -8.68 -12.86
CA ARG A 30 -28.41 -7.38 -13.47
C ARG A 30 -27.12 -6.66 -13.79
N LYS A 31 -27.01 -6.19 -15.04
CA LYS A 31 -25.92 -5.34 -15.51
C LYS A 31 -26.07 -3.91 -14.94
N PRO A 32 -24.99 -3.27 -14.45
CA PRO A 32 -25.06 -1.90 -13.96
C PRO A 32 -25.41 -0.92 -15.08
N ASP A 33 -26.22 0.08 -14.75
CA ASP A 33 -26.68 1.11 -15.69
C ASP A 33 -25.66 2.23 -15.83
N ILE A 34 -25.07 2.68 -14.71
CA ILE A 34 -24.10 3.78 -14.69
C ILE A 34 -22.96 3.45 -13.72
N LEU A 35 -21.73 3.71 -14.16
CA LEU A 35 -20.53 3.65 -13.33
C LEU A 35 -20.28 4.99 -12.67
N THR A 36 -20.13 4.98 -11.35
CA THR A 36 -19.93 6.16 -10.50
C THR A 36 -18.62 6.03 -9.72
N PRO A 37 -17.46 6.25 -10.38
CA PRO A 37 -16.17 6.11 -9.71
C PRO A 37 -16.05 7.11 -8.55
N ASN A 38 -15.41 6.68 -7.46
CA ASN A 38 -15.18 7.54 -6.31
C ASN A 38 -14.29 8.73 -6.69
N GLY A 39 -14.82 9.94 -6.54
CA GLY A 39 -14.07 11.17 -6.76
C GLY A 39 -13.16 11.53 -5.58
N LEU A 40 -12.05 12.22 -5.87
CA LEU A 40 -11.18 12.85 -4.88
C LEU A 40 -11.12 14.36 -5.13
N ASN A 41 -11.07 15.14 -4.06
CA ASN A 41 -10.87 16.58 -4.18
C ASN A 41 -9.37 16.89 -4.38
N VAL A 42 -8.99 17.13 -5.64
CA VAL A 42 -7.59 17.32 -6.07
C VAL A 42 -7.02 18.70 -5.70
N VAL A 43 -7.87 19.66 -5.28
CA VAL A 43 -7.43 21.01 -4.88
C VAL A 43 -6.51 20.98 -3.65
N LYS A 44 -6.53 19.91 -2.87
CA LYS A 44 -5.63 19.71 -1.71
C LYS A 44 -4.21 19.24 -2.09
N PHE A 45 -3.95 18.89 -3.35
CA PHE A 45 -2.68 18.29 -3.80
C PHE A 45 -2.01 19.05 -4.96
N SER A 46 -2.44 20.29 -5.21
CA SER A 46 -2.16 21.01 -6.48
C SER A 46 -0.76 21.61 -6.61
N ALA A 47 -0.01 21.75 -5.53
CA ALA A 47 1.31 22.37 -5.55
C ALA A 47 2.40 21.34 -5.89
N LEU A 48 2.68 21.16 -7.19
CA LEU A 48 3.67 20.19 -7.69
C LEU A 48 5.07 20.35 -7.09
N HIS A 49 5.52 21.59 -6.85
CA HIS A 49 6.82 21.87 -6.26
C HIS A 49 6.82 21.61 -4.73
N GLU A 50 5.73 21.97 -4.05
CA GLU A 50 5.56 21.72 -2.62
C GLU A 50 5.50 20.23 -2.31
N PHE A 51 4.91 19.43 -3.20
CA PHE A 51 4.90 17.97 -3.09
C PHE A 51 6.31 17.36 -3.04
N GLN A 52 7.25 17.85 -3.84
CA GLN A 52 8.64 17.38 -3.83
C GLN A 52 9.36 17.76 -2.53
N ASN A 53 9.14 18.98 -2.04
CA ASN A 53 9.68 19.43 -0.76
C ASN A 53 9.12 18.60 0.40
N LEU A 54 7.81 18.37 0.42
CA LEU A 54 7.15 17.52 1.41
C LEU A 54 7.65 16.07 1.34
N HIS A 55 7.89 15.56 0.14
CA HIS A 55 8.47 14.23 -0.05
C HIS A 55 9.87 14.14 0.57
N ALA A 56 10.75 15.12 0.32
CA ALA A 56 12.08 15.15 0.92
C ALA A 56 12.03 15.24 2.46
N LEU A 57 11.16 16.10 3.00
CA LEU A 57 10.97 16.25 4.45
C LEU A 57 10.40 14.98 5.09
N ALA A 58 9.46 14.30 4.44
CA ALA A 58 8.92 13.03 4.91
C ALA A 58 9.95 11.90 4.81
N LYS A 59 10.76 11.90 3.74
CA LYS A 59 11.85 10.93 3.53
C LYS A 59 12.88 11.00 4.65
N GLU A 60 13.28 12.21 5.09
CA GLU A 60 14.21 12.35 6.22
C GLU A 60 13.64 11.79 7.54
N LYS A 61 12.34 11.95 7.79
CA LYS A 61 11.70 11.32 8.97
C LYS A 61 11.76 9.80 8.91
N ILE A 62 11.62 9.22 7.72
CA ILE A 62 11.76 7.77 7.51
C ILE A 62 13.22 7.36 7.69
N HIS A 63 14.19 8.16 7.23
CA HIS A 63 15.61 7.92 7.45
C HIS A 63 15.93 7.82 8.95
N ASP A 64 15.45 8.76 9.76
CA ASP A 64 15.63 8.74 11.21
C ASP A 64 15.04 7.48 11.86
N PHE A 65 13.84 7.08 11.43
CA PHE A 65 13.22 5.84 11.90
C PHE A 65 14.08 4.61 11.54
N ILE A 66 14.57 4.52 10.31
CA ILE A 66 15.40 3.41 9.85
C ILE A 66 16.75 3.37 10.58
N ARG A 67 17.39 4.52 10.81
CA ARG A 67 18.63 4.61 11.61
C ARG A 67 18.43 4.06 13.02
N GLY A 68 17.32 4.42 13.67
CA GLY A 68 16.97 3.87 14.97
C GLY A 68 16.61 2.39 14.93
N HIS A 69 15.86 1.95 13.93
CA HIS A 69 15.42 0.56 13.79
C HIS A 69 16.58 -0.41 13.48
N PHE A 70 17.59 0.03 12.72
CA PHE A 70 18.78 -0.74 12.38
C PHE A 70 20.03 -0.34 13.19
N TYR A 71 19.84 0.19 14.40
CA TYR A 71 20.95 0.57 15.24
C TYR A 71 21.93 -0.60 15.45
N GLY A 72 23.21 -0.38 15.10
CA GLY A 72 24.26 -1.39 15.16
C GLY A 72 24.46 -2.25 13.89
N ASN A 73 23.52 -2.23 12.93
CA ASN A 73 23.58 -3.00 11.68
C ASN A 73 23.27 -2.15 10.42
N LEU A 74 23.53 -0.84 10.46
CA LEU A 74 23.30 0.06 9.33
C LEU A 74 24.45 -0.03 8.30
N ASN A 75 24.46 -1.11 7.53
CA ASN A 75 25.52 -1.40 6.55
C ASN A 75 25.18 -0.89 5.13
N PHE A 76 24.30 0.12 5.01
CA PHE A 76 23.78 0.55 3.71
C PHE A 76 23.57 2.05 3.58
N ASP A 77 23.64 2.49 2.33
CA ASP A 77 23.46 3.90 1.93
C ASP A 77 21.96 4.23 1.82
N LEU A 78 21.50 5.15 2.67
CA LEU A 78 20.10 5.62 2.71
C LEU A 78 19.73 6.39 1.43
N ASP A 79 20.69 7.04 0.78
CA ASP A 79 20.42 7.81 -0.44
C ASP A 79 20.08 6.91 -1.64
N LYS A 80 20.61 5.67 -1.63
CA LYS A 80 20.36 4.64 -2.65
C LYS A 80 19.27 3.64 -2.23
N THR A 81 18.62 3.86 -1.09
CA THR A 81 17.55 2.99 -0.59
C THR A 81 16.20 3.47 -1.09
N LEU A 82 15.37 2.54 -1.57
CA LEU A 82 14.00 2.82 -1.98
C LEU A 82 13.01 2.26 -0.95
N TYR A 83 11.99 3.07 -0.64
CA TYR A 83 10.94 2.73 0.30
C TYR A 83 9.69 2.26 -0.43
N PHE A 84 9.30 1.01 -0.19
CA PHE A 84 8.04 0.45 -0.66
C PHE A 84 7.11 0.27 0.54
N PHE A 85 5.82 0.53 0.36
CA PHE A 85 4.87 0.29 1.43
C PHE A 85 3.51 -0.12 0.87
N THR A 86 2.84 -0.97 1.62
CA THR A 86 1.42 -1.28 1.44
C THR A 86 0.70 -0.93 2.73
N ALA A 87 -0.49 -0.35 2.63
CA ALA A 87 -1.25 0.09 3.79
C ALA A 87 -2.74 -0.17 3.60
N GLY A 88 -3.42 -0.55 4.68
CA GLY A 88 -4.87 -0.77 4.67
C GLY A 88 -5.39 -1.49 5.90
N ARG A 89 -6.66 -1.90 5.82
CA ARG A 89 -7.28 -2.81 6.78
C ARG A 89 -6.52 -4.14 6.82
N TYR A 90 -6.55 -4.80 7.97
CA TYR A 90 -5.94 -6.12 8.16
C TYR A 90 -6.75 -7.21 7.45
N GLU A 91 -6.66 -7.24 6.13
CA GLU A 91 -7.28 -8.24 5.26
C GLU A 91 -6.19 -8.82 4.34
N PHE A 92 -5.34 -9.69 4.90
CA PHE A 92 -4.09 -10.16 4.27
C PHE A 92 -4.28 -10.67 2.84
N THR A 93 -5.27 -11.53 2.60
CA THR A 93 -5.54 -12.08 1.26
C THR A 93 -6.24 -11.07 0.35
N ASN A 94 -7.22 -10.30 0.84
CA ASN A 94 -7.96 -9.34 0.01
C ASN A 94 -7.09 -8.15 -0.42
N LYS A 95 -6.11 -7.78 0.41
CA LYS A 95 -5.14 -6.71 0.11
C LYS A 95 -3.88 -7.22 -0.58
N GLY A 96 -3.80 -8.54 -0.85
CA GLY A 96 -2.67 -9.15 -1.55
C GLY A 96 -1.36 -9.07 -0.78
N GLY A 97 -1.41 -9.11 0.55
CA GLY A 97 -0.22 -9.14 1.41
C GLY A 97 0.62 -10.39 1.20
N ASP A 98 -0.01 -11.52 0.91
CA ASP A 98 0.62 -12.78 0.51
C ASP A 98 1.46 -12.62 -0.76
N PHE A 99 0.84 -12.06 -1.81
CA PHE A 99 1.49 -11.82 -3.08
C PHE A 99 2.60 -10.77 -2.94
N PHE A 100 2.38 -9.74 -2.14
CA PHE A 100 3.36 -8.68 -1.89
C PHE A 100 4.65 -9.23 -1.25
N ILE A 101 4.54 -10.08 -0.22
CA ILE A 101 5.70 -10.68 0.44
C ILE A 101 6.44 -11.65 -0.50
N GLU A 102 5.71 -12.48 -1.25
CA GLU A 102 6.31 -13.41 -2.22
C GLU A 102 7.03 -12.66 -3.36
N ALA A 103 6.42 -11.59 -3.87
CA ALA A 103 7.04 -10.74 -4.89
C ALA A 103 8.33 -10.08 -4.37
N LEU A 104 8.35 -9.65 -3.10
CA LEU A 104 9.53 -9.09 -2.46
C LEU A 104 10.63 -10.14 -2.27
N ALA A 105 10.29 -11.38 -1.92
CA ALA A 105 11.28 -12.46 -1.81
C ALA A 105 11.96 -12.72 -3.18
N ARG A 106 11.17 -12.72 -4.26
CA ARG A 106 11.70 -12.86 -5.64
C ARG A 106 12.51 -11.65 -6.08
N LEU A 107 12.05 -10.45 -5.74
CA LEU A 107 12.78 -9.21 -6.01
C LEU A 107 14.12 -9.22 -5.28
N ASN A 108 14.13 -9.64 -4.02
CA ASN A 108 15.33 -9.78 -3.21
C ASN A 108 16.33 -10.71 -3.90
N TYR A 109 15.91 -11.88 -4.39
CA TYR A 109 16.76 -12.79 -5.16
C TYR A 109 17.33 -12.14 -6.43
N LYS A 110 16.52 -11.39 -7.20
CA LYS A 110 16.96 -10.69 -8.41
C LYS A 110 17.92 -9.53 -8.16
N LEU A 111 17.84 -8.89 -6.99
CA LEU A 111 18.65 -7.74 -6.61
C LEU A 111 19.93 -8.10 -5.85
N GLN A 112 20.11 -9.37 -5.46
CA GLN A 112 21.38 -9.90 -4.92
C GLN A 112 22.63 -9.48 -5.71
N PRO A 113 22.65 -9.50 -7.06
CA PRO A 113 23.83 -9.08 -7.81
C PRO A 113 24.00 -7.55 -7.91
N ALA A 114 22.99 -6.75 -7.58
CA ALA A 114 22.95 -5.31 -7.88
C ALA A 114 23.15 -4.40 -6.65
N CYS A 115 23.25 -4.95 -5.43
CA CYS A 115 23.45 -4.19 -4.18
C CYS A 115 22.43 -3.03 -4.02
N PHE A 116 21.14 -3.33 -4.26
CA PHE A 116 20.04 -2.42 -3.94
C PHE A 116 19.27 -2.92 -2.73
N ILE A 117 18.95 -2.01 -1.81
CA ILE A 117 18.22 -2.33 -0.58
C ILE A 117 16.82 -1.74 -0.69
N VAL A 118 15.85 -2.63 -0.50
CA VAL A 118 14.42 -2.36 -0.57
C VAL A 118 13.87 -2.45 0.84
N SER A 119 13.62 -1.30 1.46
CA SER A 119 13.01 -1.24 2.78
C SER A 119 11.50 -1.19 2.62
N THR A 120 10.81 -2.18 3.20
CA THR A 120 9.36 -2.33 3.02
C THR A 120 8.59 -2.13 4.32
N PHE A 121 7.49 -1.39 4.25
CA PHE A 121 6.57 -1.17 5.37
C PHE A 121 5.19 -1.77 5.07
N VAL A 122 4.65 -2.54 6.01
CA VAL A 122 3.25 -2.96 5.98
C VAL A 122 2.52 -2.14 7.05
N GLY A 123 1.76 -1.14 6.61
CA GLY A 123 0.94 -0.31 7.48
C GLY A 123 -0.39 -0.99 7.75
N GLU A 124 -0.50 -1.66 8.89
CA GLU A 124 -1.74 -2.34 9.30
C GLU A 124 -2.52 -1.45 10.27
N THR A 125 -3.75 -1.10 9.92
CA THR A 125 -4.71 -0.55 10.89
C THR A 125 -5.42 -1.71 11.56
N SER A 126 -4.80 -2.33 12.56
CA SER A 126 -5.54 -3.15 13.53
C SER A 126 -6.27 -2.21 14.50
N GLU A 127 -7.47 -2.58 14.94
CA GLU A 127 -8.09 -1.99 16.13
C GLU A 127 -7.23 -2.36 17.33
N PHE A 128 -6.18 -1.58 17.58
CA PHE A 128 -5.35 -1.71 18.75
C PHE A 128 -5.65 -0.54 19.68
N ASP A 129 -6.29 -0.89 20.80
CA ASP A 129 -6.60 -0.02 21.91
C ASP A 129 -5.33 0.71 22.41
N GLY A 130 -5.29 2.02 22.13
CA GLY A 130 -4.75 3.05 23.01
C GLY A 130 -3.25 3.11 23.32
N ARG A 131 -2.42 2.06 23.19
CA ARG A 131 -1.06 2.11 23.81
C ARG A 131 0.15 1.58 23.07
N ASP A 132 0.06 0.95 21.92
CA ASP A 132 1.26 0.64 21.13
C ASP A 132 0.97 0.56 19.63
N LYS A 133 1.38 1.60 18.90
CA LYS A 133 1.41 1.58 17.43
C LYS A 133 2.64 0.83 16.96
N HIS A 134 2.67 -0.48 17.14
CA HIS A 134 3.77 -1.29 16.60
C HIS A 134 3.56 -1.43 15.08
N LEU A 135 4.18 -0.55 14.28
CA LEU A 135 4.43 -0.87 12.88
C LEU A 135 5.26 -2.16 12.86
N ARG A 136 4.67 -3.25 12.34
CA ARG A 136 5.44 -4.45 12.02
C ARG A 136 6.22 -4.20 10.73
N VAL A 137 7.46 -3.78 10.91
CA VAL A 137 8.41 -3.60 9.81
C VAL A 137 9.01 -4.97 9.50
N SER A 138 8.45 -5.67 8.52
CA SER A 138 9.09 -6.85 7.95
C SER A 138 10.07 -6.40 6.88
N LEU A 139 11.31 -6.12 7.28
CA LEU A 139 12.38 -5.78 6.34
C LEU A 139 13.04 -7.05 5.82
N LEU A 140 12.91 -7.29 4.51
CA LEU A 140 13.73 -8.25 3.78
C LEU A 140 15.07 -7.59 3.45
N LEU A 141 15.99 -7.59 4.42
CA LEU A 141 17.37 -7.18 4.19
C LEU A 141 18.15 -8.33 3.55
N ASN A 142 18.62 -8.15 2.32
CA ASN A 142 19.74 -8.93 1.82
C ASN A 142 21.03 -8.35 2.40
N TYR A 143 21.62 -9.09 3.33
CA TYR A 143 23.00 -8.91 3.78
C TYR A 143 23.82 -10.10 3.26
N ARG A 144 24.79 -9.83 2.38
CA ARG A 144 25.92 -10.76 2.17
C ARG A 144 27.20 -9.97 2.41
N HIS A 145 27.87 -10.29 3.51
CA HIS A 145 29.27 -9.92 3.76
C HIS A 145 30.11 -10.19 2.50
N ARG A 146 30.77 -9.14 2.00
CA ARG A 146 32.19 -9.22 1.69
C ARG A 146 32.89 -8.18 2.55
#